data_AF-A0A972TYZ9-F1
#
_entry.id   AF-A0A972TYZ9-F1
#
_cell.length_a   1.000
_cell.length_b   1.000
_cell.length_c   1.000
_cell.angle_alpha   90.00
_cell.angle_beta   90.00
_cell.angle_gamma   90.00
#
_symmetry.space_group_name_H-M   'P 1'
#
loop_
_entity.id
_entity.type
_entity.pdbx_description
1 polymer ?
#
loop_
_entity_poly.entity_id
_entity_poly.type
_entity_poly.pdbx_seq_one_letter_code
_entity_poly.pdbx_strand_id
1 'polypeptide(L)' 'MPHFAYKAINESGSTVSGTIEADSADAAMMLLNAQGYIPSKVVEKEAASSSGFWSKIKAKTAKVKIEEIVIFT' A
#
# COMPACT_ATOMS: atom_id res chain seq x y z
N MET A 1 -8.26 0.30 -22.40
CA MET A 1 -7.05 0.84 -21.73
C MET A 1 -6.81 0.01 -20.48
N PRO A 2 -5.61 -0.54 -20.27
CA PRO A 2 -5.32 -1.35 -19.09
C PRO A 2 -5.28 -0.50 -17.82
N HIS A 3 -5.72 -1.07 -16.70
CA HIS A 3 -5.58 -0.45 -15.39
C HIS A 3 -4.37 -1.05 -14.67
N PHE A 4 -3.56 -0.20 -14.06
CA PHE A 4 -2.42 -0.59 -13.25
C PHE A 4 -2.67 -0.25 -11.79
N ALA A 5 -2.47 -1.22 -10.89
CA ALA A 5 -2.39 -0.95 -9.47
C ALA A 5 -0.98 -0.48 -9.13
N TYR A 6 -0.88 0.65 -8.44
CA TYR A 6 0.41 1.22 -8.04
C TYR A 6 0.51 1.40 -6.54
N LYS A 7 1.75 1.36 -6.06
CA LYS A 7 2.14 1.74 -4.71
C LYS A 7 3.28 2.75 -4.83
N ALA A 8 3.02 3.99 -4.45
CA ALA A 8 3.98 5.07 -4.51
C ALA A 8 4.12 5.77 -3.15
N ILE A 9 5.14 6.61 -3.01
CA ILE A 9 5.38 7.43 -1.83
C ILE A 9 5.22 8.89 -2.27
N ASN A 10 4.43 9.66 -1.53
CA ASN A 10 4.28 11.09 -1.77
C ASN A 10 5.43 11.88 -1.13
N GLU A 11 5.49 13.19 -1.38
CA GLU A 11 6.53 14.07 -0.82
C GLU A 11 6.55 14.09 0.71
N SER A 12 5.41 13.82 1.38
CA SER A 12 5.33 13.72 2.83
C SER A 12 5.80 12.36 3.37
N GLY A 13 6.38 11.49 2.54
CA GLY A 13 6.86 10.16 2.92
C GLY A 13 5.74 9.15 3.19
N SER A 14 4.49 9.50 2.89
CA SER A 14 3.33 8.65 3.06
C SER A 14 3.16 7.72 1.86
N THR A 15 2.91 6.44 2.15
CA THR A 15 2.66 5.44 1.12
C THR A 15 1.23 5.58 0.60
N VAL A 16 1.09 5.85 -0.69
CA VAL A 16 -0.18 5.93 -1.41
C VAL A 16 -0.31 4.72 -2.31
N SER A 17 -1.44 4.02 -2.21
CA SER A 17 -1.78 2.91 -3.10
C SER A 17 -3.07 3.22 -3.83
N GLY A 18 -3.07 3.08 -5.15
CA GLY A 18 -4.21 3.39 -5.99
C GLY A 18 -4.22 2.59 -7.28
N THR A 19 -5.15 2.92 -8.15
CA THR A 19 -5.18 2.42 -9.53
C THR A 19 -5.06 3.58 -10.49
N ILE A 20 -4.23 3.42 -11.51
CA ILE A 20 -4.00 4.39 -12.57
C ILE A 20 -4.31 3.75 -13.91
N GLU A 21 -4.89 4.53 -14.81
CA GLU A 21 -5.09 4.15 -16.20
C GLU A 21 -3.87 4.57 -17.00
N ALA A 22 -3.26 3.62 -17.69
CA ALA A 22 -2.09 3.88 -18.51
C ALA A 22 -2.03 2.87 -19.66
N ASP A 23 -1.32 3.20 -20.73
CA ASP A 23 -1.13 2.28 -21.85
C ASP A 23 -0.05 1.23 -21.57
N SER A 24 0.83 1.47 -20.59
CA SER A 24 1.90 0.57 -20.17
C SER A 24 2.35 0.84 -18.73
N ALA A 25 3.13 -0.07 -18.15
CA ALA A 25 3.74 0.12 -16.83
C ALA A 25 4.69 1.34 -16.80
N ASP A 26 5.43 1.57 -17.89
CA ASP A 26 6.28 2.76 -18.03
C ASP A 26 5.47 4.05 -18.09
N ALA A 27 4.36 4.06 -18.84
CA ALA A 27 3.45 5.19 -18.88
C ALA A 27 2.83 5.48 -17.49
N ALA A 28 2.46 4.44 -16.74
CA ALA A 28 2.00 4.58 -15.36
C ALA A 28 3.08 5.18 -14.45
N MET A 29 4.34 4.75 -14.58
CA MET A 29 5.45 5.31 -13.82
C MET A 29 5.70 6.78 -14.16
N MET A 30 5.65 7.15 -15.44
CA MET A 30 5.79 8.54 -15.87
C MET A 30 4.69 9.44 -15.30
N LEU A 31 3.43 8.98 -15.32
CA LEU A 31 2.31 9.73 -14.76
C LEU A 31 2.43 9.91 -13.24
N LEU A 32 2.88 8.88 -12.52
CA LEU A 32 3.13 8.95 -11.08
C LEU A 32 4.28 9.92 -10.75
N ASN A 33 5.37 9.84 -11.50
CA ASN A 33 6.50 10.77 -11.35
C ASN A 33 6.08 12.22 -11.64
N ALA A 34 5.26 12.45 -12.68
CA ALA A 34 4.74 13.77 -13.01
C ALA A 34 3.84 14.36 -11.92
N GLN A 35 3.20 13.52 -11.12
CA GLN A 35 2.42 13.92 -9.94
C GLN A 35 3.27 14.14 -8.67
N GLY A 36 4.59 13.97 -8.74
CA GLY A 36 5.48 14.05 -7.58
C GLY A 36 5.42 12.80 -6.69
N TYR A 37 4.86 11.71 -7.17
CA TYR A 37 4.89 10.43 -6.47
C TYR A 37 6.13 9.63 -6.88
N ILE A 38 6.74 8.95 -5.90
CA ILE A 38 7.86 8.03 -6.11
C ILE A 38 7.31 6.60 -6.15
N PRO A 39 7.18 5.97 -7.33
CA PRO A 39 6.62 4.62 -7.45
C PRO A 39 7.58 3.57 -6.87
N SER A 40 7.09 2.79 -5.92
CA SER A 40 7.82 1.64 -5.34
C SER A 40 7.45 0.31 -6.00
N LYS A 41 6.25 0.22 -6.58
CA LYS A 41 5.75 -0.98 -7.27
C LYS A 41 4.58 -0.61 -8.19
N VAL A 42 4.62 -1.06 -9.43
CA VAL A 42 3.52 -0.96 -10.41
C VAL A 42 3.20 -2.38 -10.90
N VAL A 43 1.93 -2.78 -10.82
CA VAL A 43 1.46 -4.11 -11.20
C VAL A 43 0.20 -3.97 -12.03
N GLU A 44 0.09 -4.70 -13.13
CA GLU A 44 -1.12 -4.73 -13.94
C GLU A 44 -2.28 -5.36 -13.15
N LYS A 45 -3.46 -4.71 -13.18
CA LYS A 45 -4.59 -5.06 -12.30
C LYS A 45 -5.16 -6.45 -12.58
N GLU A 46 -4.93 -6.99 -13.78
CA GLU A 46 -5.24 -8.39 -14.13
C GLU A 46 -4.57 -9.40 -13.17
N ALA A 47 -3.40 -9.08 -12.60
CA ALA A 47 -2.68 -9.94 -11.66
C ALA A 47 -2.92 -9.60 -10.17
N ALA A 48 -3.65 -8.52 -9.87
CA ALA A 48 -3.82 -8.00 -8.52
C ALA A 48 -5.28 -8.12 -8.06
N SER A 49 -5.83 -9.33 -8.09
CA SER A 49 -7.02 -9.65 -7.31
C SER A 49 -6.73 -9.35 -5.83
N SER A 50 -7.69 -8.69 -5.21
CA SER A 50 -7.61 -7.84 -4.03
C SER A 50 -7.39 -8.56 -2.68
N SER A 51 -6.72 -9.71 -2.59
CA SER A 51 -6.89 -10.56 -1.38
C SER A 51 -5.73 -10.61 -0.37
N GLY A 52 -4.50 -10.19 -0.69
CA GLY A 52 -3.33 -10.63 0.10
C GLY A 52 -2.80 -9.71 1.19
N PHE A 53 -2.75 -8.39 0.95
CA PHE A 53 -1.86 -7.51 1.73
C PHE A 53 -2.56 -6.69 2.81
N TRP A 54 -3.81 -6.29 2.60
CA TRP A 54 -4.57 -5.50 3.59
C TRP A 54 -5.04 -6.35 4.78
N SER A 55 -5.21 -7.66 4.60
CA SER A 55 -5.62 -8.58 5.68
C SER A 55 -4.50 -8.86 6.70
N LYS A 56 -3.23 -8.82 6.26
CA LYS A 56 -2.08 -9.10 7.14
C LYS A 56 -1.78 -7.98 8.14
N ILE A 57 -2.21 -6.74 7.86
CA ILE A 57 -1.93 -5.59 8.75
C ILE A 57 -2.91 -5.55 9.93
N LYS A 58 -4.15 -6.04 9.78
CA LYS A 58 -5.10 -6.17 10.91
C LYS A 58 -4.69 -7.24 11.93
N ALA A 59 -3.96 -8.27 11.53
CA ALA A 59 -3.62 -9.39 12.41
C ALA A 59 -2.53 -9.06 13.46
N LYS A 60 -1.72 -8.01 13.26
CA LYS A 60 -0.63 -7.65 14.19
C LYS A 60 -0.99 -6.63 15.26
N THR A 61 -2.23 -6.12 15.26
CA THR A 61 -2.69 -5.16 16.28
C THR A 61 -3.59 -5.83 17.33
N ALA A 62 -3.37 -7.12 17.59
CA ALA A 62 -4.01 -7.83 18.70
C ALA A 62 -3.48 -7.27 20.03
N LYS A 63 -4.09 -6.15 20.43
CA LYS A 63 -4.33 -5.63 21.77
C LYS A 63 -3.65 -6.48 22.85
N VAL A 64 -2.45 -6.09 23.26
CA VAL A 64 -1.83 -6.59 24.49
C VAL A 64 -2.74 -6.15 25.64
N LYS A 65 -3.49 -7.10 26.21
CA LYS A 65 -4.18 -6.90 27.48
C LYS A 65 -3.10 -6.89 28.55
N ILE A 66 -2.83 -5.72 29.12
CA ILE A 66 -2.12 -5.61 30.39
C ILE A 66 -3.02 -6.25 31.46
N GLU A 67 -2.78 -7.53 31.76
CA GLU A 67 -3.36 -8.15 32.95
C GLU A 67 -2.61 -7.61 34.17
N GLU A 68 -3.37 -7.09 35.11
CA GLU A 68 -2.87 -6.26 36.22
C GLU A 68 -1.85 -7.02 37.08
N ILE A 69 -0.73 -6.36 37.37
CA ILE A 69 0.28 -6.86 38.31
C ILE A 69 -0.28 -6.64 39.72
N VAL A 70 -0.64 -7.74 40.39
CA VAL A 70 -0.88 -7.73 41.83
C VAL A 70 0.48 -7.74 42.54
N ILE A 71 0.83 -6.62 43.17
CA ILE A 71 1.99 -6.51 44.06
C ILE A 71 1.54 -7.00 45.44
N PHE A 72 2.10 -8.12 45.90
CA PHE A 72 2.06 -8.47 47.32
C PHE A 72 3.31 -7.89 47.98
N THR A 73 3.11 -6.85 48.79
CA THR A 73 4.10 -6.37 49.77
C THR A 73 3.90 -7.08 51.10
#